data_AF-A0A6P8HE80-F1
#
_entry.id   AF-A0A6P8HE80-F1
#
_cell.length_a   1.000
_cell.length_b   1.000
_cell.length_c   1.000
_cell.angle_alpha   90.00
_cell.angle_beta   90.00
_cell.angle_gamma   90.00
#
_symmetry.space_group_name_H-M   'P 1'
#
loop_
_entity.id
_entity.type
_entity.pdbx_description
1 polymer ?
#
loop_
_entity_poly.entity_id
_entity_poly.type
_entity_poly.pdbx_seq_one_letter_code
_entity_poly.pdbx_strand_id
1 'polypeptide(L)'
;MAYSCSYETPEPENTQLVSKLGKEVELKTFKTNATDQRPEMDVPRSIHKRLCILCVGDWTGGKSKQIYVDHYMGNKGGTDLPIIGAEFRLYEKKVTLPVLSTRQQRTIFVMLGERERHSRMMRTYLKIGPPVGTVVFWGPTMPSSLDGAVKWKEAVQENLPSAKDDHFPFVLLTDNTCSVQWLGENKIFKDKQAMDSFCEQNGFLTWFEMLESSERLGEDNVFGRAVDSIVNIEKSFI
;
A
#
# COMPACT_ATOMS: atom_id res chain seq x y z
N MET A 1 -36.66 35.98 14.97
CA MET A 1 -35.26 36.26 15.37
C MET A 1 -34.37 35.88 14.20
N ALA A 2 -33.77 36.86 13.52
CA ALA A 2 -32.85 36.64 12.42
C ALA A 2 -31.47 37.18 12.84
N TYR A 3 -30.45 36.34 12.79
CA TYR A 3 -29.07 36.73 13.08
C TYR A 3 -28.48 37.42 11.85
N SER A 4 -28.10 38.70 11.97
CA SER A 4 -27.35 39.42 10.94
C SER A 4 -25.88 39.06 11.04
N CYS A 5 -25.35 38.38 10.03
CA CYS A 5 -23.91 38.16 9.87
C CYS A 5 -23.30 39.44 9.30
N SER A 6 -22.56 40.20 10.12
CA SER A 6 -21.76 41.34 9.67
C SER A 6 -20.46 40.80 9.06
N TYR A 7 -20.30 40.97 7.74
CA TYR A 7 -19.00 40.76 7.11
C TYR A 7 -18.14 42.01 7.32
N GLU A 8 -16.89 41.82 7.75
CA GLU A 8 -15.87 42.87 7.70
C GLU A 8 -15.54 43.16 6.22
N THR A 9 -15.60 44.43 5.83
CA THR A 9 -15.11 44.87 4.53
C THR A 9 -13.59 44.74 4.48
N PRO A 10 -13.01 44.13 3.43
CA PRO A 10 -11.56 44.02 3.32
C PRO A 10 -10.92 45.41 3.26
N GLU A 11 -9.86 45.60 4.04
CA GLU A 11 -9.07 46.84 4.01
C GLU A 11 -8.51 47.09 2.59
N PRO A 12 -8.41 48.36 2.16
CA PRO A 12 -7.90 48.69 0.84
C PRO A 12 -6.44 48.22 0.68
N GLU A 13 -6.15 47.52 -0.42
CA GLU A 13 -4.82 47.02 -0.73
C GLU A 13 -3.79 48.16 -0.72
N ASN A 14 -2.86 48.10 0.24
CA ASN A 14 -1.75 49.03 0.31
C ASN A 14 -0.67 48.64 -0.73
N THR A 15 -0.90 49.04 -1.97
CA THR A 15 -0.04 48.78 -3.13
C THR A 15 1.40 49.29 -2.95
N GLN A 16 1.61 50.28 -2.08
CA GLN A 16 2.96 50.73 -1.71
C GLN A 16 3.69 49.72 -0.81
N LEU A 17 3.00 49.09 0.14
CA LEU A 17 3.59 48.06 1.02
C LEU A 17 3.90 46.78 0.23
N VAL A 18 3.02 46.36 -0.68
CA VAL A 18 3.20 45.17 -1.53
C VAL A 18 4.37 45.36 -2.51
N SER A 19 4.51 46.55 -3.11
CA SER A 19 5.64 46.84 -4.01
C SER A 19 6.97 46.98 -3.29
N LYS A 20 6.97 47.39 -2.00
CA LYS A 20 8.16 47.42 -1.15
C LYS A 20 8.58 46.01 -0.72
N LEU A 21 7.63 45.16 -0.30
CA LEU A 21 7.86 43.75 0.01
C LEU A 21 8.34 42.94 -1.19
N GLY A 22 7.80 43.22 -2.39
CA GLY A 22 8.22 42.56 -3.63
C GLY A 22 9.63 42.93 -4.11
N LYS A 23 10.23 44.02 -3.60
CA LYS A 23 11.60 44.43 -3.92
C LYS A 23 12.63 44.14 -2.83
N GLU A 24 12.22 44.03 -1.56
CA GLU A 24 13.14 43.93 -0.41
C GLU A 24 13.22 42.51 0.18
N VAL A 25 12.47 41.54 -0.35
CA VAL A 25 12.54 40.13 0.07
C VAL A 25 12.96 39.23 -1.09
N GLU A 26 14.06 39.57 -1.76
CA GLU A 26 14.90 38.50 -2.29
C GLU A 26 15.56 37.81 -1.08
N LEU A 27 14.99 36.68 -0.65
CA LEU A 27 15.57 35.83 0.39
C LEU A 27 16.94 35.33 -0.08
N LYS A 28 18.00 36.10 0.22
CA LYS A 28 19.40 35.71 0.00
C LYS A 28 19.82 34.52 0.86
N THR A 29 19.01 34.11 1.82
CA THR A 29 19.35 33.08 2.82
C THR A 29 19.31 31.64 2.29
N PHE A 30 18.78 31.38 1.09
CA PHE A 30 18.68 30.00 0.56
C PHE A 30 19.64 29.66 -0.58
N LYS A 31 20.44 30.60 -1.08
CA LYS A 31 21.31 30.36 -2.24
C LYS A 31 22.79 30.10 -1.92
N THR A 32 23.20 30.15 -0.65
CA THR A 32 24.64 30.10 -0.28
C THR A 32 25.11 28.77 0.33
N ASN A 33 24.23 27.76 0.47
CA ASN A 33 24.62 26.44 1.01
C ASN A 33 24.43 25.28 0.02
N ALA A 34 24.22 25.55 -1.28
CA ALA A 34 24.03 24.52 -2.29
C ALA A 34 25.26 24.36 -3.21
N THR A 35 26.47 24.53 -2.68
CA THR A 35 27.63 23.87 -3.28
C THR A 35 27.60 22.45 -2.76
N ASP A 36 27.16 21.52 -3.61
CA ASP A 36 27.12 20.08 -3.38
C ASP A 36 28.57 19.55 -3.34
N GLN A 37 29.32 19.94 -2.31
CA GLN A 37 30.53 19.25 -1.89
C GLN A 37 30.13 18.35 -0.73
N ARG A 38 29.33 17.33 -1.04
CA ARG A 38 29.35 16.13 -0.20
C ARG A 38 30.77 15.60 -0.31
N PRO A 39 31.52 15.42 0.78
CA PRO A 39 32.68 14.55 0.70
C PRO A 39 32.14 13.21 0.16
N GLU A 40 32.62 12.79 -1.01
CA GLU A 40 32.50 11.41 -1.46
C GLU A 40 33.28 10.55 -0.44
N MET A 41 32.65 10.30 0.70
CA MET A 41 32.92 9.08 1.41
C MET A 41 32.42 7.98 0.49
N ASP A 42 33.35 7.25 -0.11
CA ASP A 42 33.15 5.90 -0.66
C ASP A 42 32.69 4.98 0.49
N VAL A 43 31.47 5.19 0.97
CA VAL A 43 30.72 4.18 1.68
C VAL A 43 30.37 3.17 0.60
N PRO A 44 30.75 1.89 0.72
CA PRO A 44 30.28 0.88 -0.20
C PRO A 44 28.76 1.02 -0.24
N ARG A 45 28.19 1.38 -1.41
CA ARG A 45 26.74 1.44 -1.57
C ARG A 45 26.23 0.05 -1.24
N SER A 46 25.82 -0.17 0.00
CA SER A 46 25.13 -1.40 0.36
C SER A 46 23.94 -1.44 -0.58
N ILE A 47 23.87 -2.52 -1.37
CA ILE A 47 22.84 -2.68 -2.39
C ILE A 47 21.53 -2.87 -1.63
N HIS A 48 20.82 -1.77 -1.39
CA HIS A 48 19.53 -1.78 -0.72
C HIS A 48 18.50 -2.21 -1.76
N LYS A 49 17.93 -3.41 -1.61
CA LYS A 49 16.76 -3.79 -2.41
C LYS A 49 15.55 -3.09 -1.82
N ARG A 50 14.92 -2.20 -2.59
CA ARG A 50 13.67 -1.53 -2.21
C ARG A 50 12.50 -2.23 -2.89
N LEU A 51 11.58 -2.73 -2.07
CA LEU A 51 10.33 -3.35 -2.52
C LEU A 51 9.17 -2.42 -2.15
N CYS A 52 8.18 -2.35 -3.03
CA CYS A 52 6.91 -1.69 -2.72
C CYS A 52 5.80 -2.73 -2.91
N ILE A 53 5.01 -2.98 -1.87
CA ILE A 53 3.88 -3.91 -1.90
C ILE A 53 2.61 -3.11 -1.65
N LEU A 54 1.67 -3.22 -2.58
CA LEU A 54 0.39 -2.54 -2.48
C LEU A 54 -0.62 -3.46 -1.79
N CYS A 55 -1.41 -2.92 -0.87
CA CYS A 55 -2.46 -3.62 -0.14
C CYS A 55 -3.80 -2.90 -0.38
N VAL A 56 -4.69 -3.51 -1.15
CA VAL A 56 -5.98 -2.93 -1.58
C VAL A 56 -7.14 -3.87 -1.28
N GLY A 57 -8.37 -3.42 -1.50
CA GLY A 57 -9.57 -4.20 -1.21
C GLY A 57 -10.56 -3.39 -0.39
N ASP A 58 -11.83 -3.73 -0.56
CA ASP A 58 -12.94 -3.13 0.17
C ASP A 58 -12.88 -3.53 1.66
N TRP A 59 -13.72 -2.90 2.47
CA TRP A 59 -13.90 -3.31 3.85
C TRP A 59 -14.47 -4.75 3.93
N THR A 60 -13.76 -5.63 4.62
CA THR A 60 -14.08 -7.07 4.70
C THR A 60 -15.05 -7.42 5.83
N GLY A 61 -15.28 -6.48 6.77
CA GLY A 61 -16.01 -6.77 8.01
C GLY A 61 -15.17 -7.46 9.09
N GLY A 62 -13.88 -7.73 8.81
CA GLY A 62 -12.90 -8.29 9.75
C GLY A 62 -11.97 -7.22 10.30
N LYS A 63 -10.69 -7.55 10.45
CA LYS A 63 -9.66 -6.59 10.89
C LYS A 63 -9.20 -5.71 9.73
N SER A 64 -8.68 -4.52 10.06
CA SER A 64 -8.11 -3.62 9.06
C SER A 64 -6.85 -4.19 8.43
N LYS A 65 -6.60 -3.83 7.16
CA LYS A 65 -5.35 -4.14 6.43
C LYS A 65 -4.10 -3.72 7.21
N GLN A 66 -4.21 -2.63 7.98
CA GLN A 66 -3.13 -2.13 8.83
C GLN A 66 -2.67 -3.16 9.86
N ILE A 67 -3.60 -3.86 10.51
CA ILE A 67 -3.27 -4.86 11.52
C ILE A 67 -2.48 -6.02 10.90
N TYR A 68 -2.83 -6.45 9.70
CA TYR A 68 -2.11 -7.53 9.02
C TYR A 68 -0.68 -7.14 8.66
N VAL A 69 -0.47 -5.90 8.20
CA VAL A 69 0.86 -5.36 7.93
C VAL A 69 1.65 -5.17 9.23
N ASP A 70 1.04 -4.62 10.28
CA ASP A 70 1.70 -4.44 11.57
C ASP A 70 2.11 -5.78 12.21
N HIS A 71 1.22 -6.79 12.15
CA HIS A 71 1.53 -8.13 12.62
C HIS A 71 2.65 -8.80 11.83
N TYR A 72 2.70 -8.61 10.51
CA TYR A 72 3.82 -9.06 9.68
C TYR A 72 5.15 -8.46 10.12
N MET A 73 5.12 -7.19 10.54
CA MET A 73 6.29 -6.48 11.08
C MET A 73 6.64 -6.89 12.53
N GLY A 74 5.85 -7.76 13.16
CA GLY A 74 6.01 -8.15 14.57
C GLY A 74 5.48 -7.12 15.56
N ASN A 75 4.69 -6.14 15.10
CA ASN A 75 4.10 -5.09 15.91
C ASN A 75 2.70 -5.50 16.38
N LYS A 76 2.36 -5.22 17.63
CA LYS A 76 0.97 -5.28 18.15
C LYS A 76 0.11 -4.07 17.72
N GLY A 77 0.67 -3.22 16.86
CA GLY A 77 0.03 -2.00 16.40
C GLY A 77 -1.12 -2.28 15.44
N GLY A 78 -1.94 -1.27 15.20
CA GLY A 78 -3.04 -1.31 14.25
C GLY A 78 -4.35 -0.88 14.87
N THR A 79 -5.25 -0.35 14.04
CA THR A 79 -6.63 -0.07 14.43
C THR A 79 -7.55 -0.93 13.58
N ASP A 80 -8.62 -1.46 14.17
CA ASP A 80 -9.69 -2.12 13.42
C ASP A 80 -10.54 -1.12 12.63
N LEU A 81 -10.25 0.18 12.72
CA LEU A 81 -10.93 1.19 11.92
C LEU A 81 -10.54 1.07 10.43
N PRO A 82 -11.48 1.34 9.51
CA PRO A 82 -11.19 1.43 8.09
C PRO A 82 -10.14 2.51 7.80
N ILE A 83 -9.23 2.22 6.85
CA ILE A 83 -8.21 3.17 6.40
C ILE A 83 -8.88 4.31 5.63
N ILE A 84 -8.56 5.55 6.00
CA ILE A 84 -8.98 6.76 5.28
C ILE A 84 -7.81 7.23 4.40
N GLY A 85 -8.02 7.27 3.09
CA GLY A 85 -6.98 7.66 2.15
C GLY A 85 -5.95 6.54 1.92
N ALA A 86 -4.68 6.87 2.12
CA ALA A 86 -3.57 5.93 2.00
C ALA A 86 -2.70 5.95 3.26
N GLU A 87 -2.24 4.77 3.66
CA GLU A 87 -1.31 4.60 4.78
C GLU A 87 -0.04 3.89 4.32
N PHE A 88 1.10 4.32 4.86
CA PHE A 88 2.42 3.83 4.46
C PHE A 88 3.15 3.23 5.66
N ARG A 89 3.72 2.04 5.49
CA ARG A 89 4.55 1.38 6.51
C ARG A 89 5.88 0.96 5.89
N LEU A 90 6.98 1.31 6.55
CA LEU A 90 8.33 0.91 6.15
C LEU A 90 8.79 -0.25 7.03
N TYR A 91 9.15 -1.36 6.40
CA TYR A 91 9.71 -2.53 7.04
C TYR A 91 11.15 -2.76 6.57
N GLU A 92 12.09 -2.86 7.50
CA GLU A 92 13.50 -3.09 7.21
C GLU A 92 13.95 -4.46 7.71
N LYS A 93 14.45 -5.29 6.79
CA LYS A 93 14.97 -6.62 7.08
C LYS A 93 16.43 -6.72 6.68
N LYS A 94 17.25 -7.31 7.57
CA LYS A 94 18.61 -7.75 7.21
C LYS A 94 18.52 -9.14 6.59
N VAL A 95 18.91 -9.24 5.32
CA VAL A 95 18.99 -10.51 4.60
C VAL A 95 20.45 -10.94 4.55
N THR A 96 20.77 -12.02 5.26
CA THR A 96 22.10 -12.64 5.20
C THR A 96 22.18 -13.49 3.95
N LEU A 97 23.03 -13.11 3.01
CA LEU A 97 23.30 -13.93 1.83
C LEU A 97 24.35 -15.02 2.15
N PRO A 98 24.37 -16.13 1.37
CA PRO A 98 25.34 -17.22 1.56
C PRO A 98 26.81 -16.79 1.52
N VAL A 99 27.11 -15.67 0.84
CA VAL A 99 28.47 -15.15 0.61
C VAL A 99 28.81 -14.02 1.58
N LEU A 100 28.52 -14.18 2.87
CA LEU A 100 28.86 -13.26 4.00
C LEU A 100 28.47 -11.78 3.81
N SER A 101 27.71 -11.43 2.78
CA SER A 101 27.22 -10.08 2.53
C SER A 101 25.83 -9.94 3.11
N THR A 102 25.68 -9.06 4.08
CA THR A 102 24.37 -8.66 4.59
C THR A 102 23.79 -7.62 3.64
N ARG A 103 22.69 -7.94 2.95
CA ARG A 103 21.90 -6.93 2.23
C ARG A 103 20.78 -6.44 3.13
N GLN A 104 20.55 -5.14 3.14
CA GLN A 104 19.35 -4.58 3.73
C GLN A 104 18.25 -4.57 2.67
N GLN A 105 17.14 -5.23 2.98
CA GLN A 105 15.91 -5.15 2.19
C GLN A 105 14.96 -4.19 2.90
N ARG A 106 14.49 -3.18 2.17
CA ARG A 106 13.49 -2.23 2.65
C ARG A 106 12.20 -2.48 1.88
N THR A 107 11.15 -2.89 2.57
CA THR A 107 9.82 -3.07 2.00
C THR A 107 8.93 -1.93 2.44
N ILE A 108 8.33 -1.23 1.49
CA ILE A 108 7.29 -0.22 1.75
C ILE A 108 5.95 -0.88 1.47
N PHE A 109 5.10 -0.93 2.47
CA PHE A 109 3.69 -1.29 2.30
C PHE A 109 2.88 -0.02 2.07
N VAL A 110 2.08 -0.02 1.01
CA VAL A 110 1.12 1.04 0.71
C VAL A 110 -0.27 0.45 0.84
N MET A 111 -1.03 0.90 1.83
CA MET A 111 -2.38 0.43 2.09
C MET A 111 -3.39 1.48 1.66
N LEU A 112 -4.33 1.10 0.80
CA LEU A 112 -5.36 2.01 0.31
C LEU A 112 -6.71 1.72 0.97
N GLY A 113 -7.39 2.78 1.38
CA GLY A 113 -8.78 2.75 1.83
C GLY A 113 -9.74 2.45 0.68
N GLU A 114 -10.92 1.91 1.01
CA GLU A 114 -11.95 1.49 0.03
C GLU A 114 -12.27 2.57 -1.03
N ARG A 115 -12.37 3.82 -0.58
CA ARG A 115 -12.73 4.95 -1.46
C ARG A 115 -11.63 5.34 -2.44
N GLU A 116 -10.37 4.96 -2.21
CA GLU A 116 -9.27 5.32 -3.10
C GLU A 116 -9.34 4.62 -4.46
N ARG A 117 -10.14 3.54 -4.62
CA ARG A 117 -10.37 2.92 -5.93
C ARG A 117 -10.93 3.89 -6.95
N HIS A 118 -11.78 4.81 -6.50
CA HIS A 118 -12.43 5.82 -7.34
C HIS A 118 -11.67 7.15 -7.35
N SER A 119 -10.56 7.23 -6.62
CA SER A 119 -9.77 8.44 -6.46
C SER A 119 -8.73 8.58 -7.57
N ARG A 120 -8.58 9.80 -8.10
CA ARG A 120 -7.48 10.13 -9.01
C ARG A 120 -6.10 10.06 -8.33
N MET A 121 -6.06 9.97 -7.00
CA MET A 121 -4.82 9.89 -6.23
C MET A 121 -4.12 8.54 -6.34
N MET A 122 -4.83 7.47 -6.71
CA MET A 122 -4.24 6.13 -6.85
C MET A 122 -3.01 6.14 -7.75
N ARG A 123 -3.08 6.80 -8.91
CA ARG A 123 -1.95 6.95 -9.83
C ARG A 123 -0.75 7.64 -9.19
N THR A 124 -0.97 8.60 -8.31
CA THR A 124 0.10 9.31 -7.59
C THR A 124 0.81 8.36 -6.62
N TYR A 125 0.06 7.57 -5.85
CA TYR A 125 0.64 6.58 -4.93
C TYR A 125 1.50 5.55 -5.67
N LEU A 126 1.00 5.01 -6.79
CA LEU A 126 1.72 4.01 -7.60
C LEU A 126 2.98 4.56 -8.29
N LYS A 127 3.03 5.87 -8.58
CA LYS A 127 4.21 6.52 -9.16
C LYS A 127 5.33 6.78 -8.16
N ILE A 128 4.99 7.09 -6.90
CA ILE A 128 5.98 7.41 -5.86
C ILE A 128 6.84 6.18 -5.54
N GLY A 129 6.23 4.99 -5.54
CA GLY A 129 6.93 3.72 -5.38
C GLY A 129 6.28 2.67 -6.27
N PRO A 130 6.83 2.37 -7.46
CA PRO A 130 6.26 1.39 -8.38
C PRO A 130 6.17 0.03 -7.68
N PRO A 131 4.95 -0.48 -7.38
CA PRO A 131 4.83 -1.71 -6.63
C PRO A 131 5.42 -2.88 -7.43
N VAL A 132 5.92 -3.89 -6.72
CA VAL A 132 6.38 -5.15 -7.30
C VAL A 132 5.25 -6.18 -7.37
N GLY A 133 4.17 -5.95 -6.64
CA GLY A 133 2.94 -6.73 -6.65
C GLY A 133 1.90 -6.14 -5.70
N THR A 134 0.70 -6.73 -5.74
CA THR A 134 -0.44 -6.28 -4.94
C THR A 134 -1.08 -7.45 -4.20
N VAL A 135 -1.34 -7.25 -2.91
CA VAL A 135 -2.25 -8.10 -2.12
C VAL A 135 -3.63 -7.45 -2.15
N VAL A 136 -4.62 -8.19 -2.64
CA VAL A 136 -6.02 -7.77 -2.76
C VAL A 136 -6.83 -8.50 -1.71
N PHE A 137 -7.52 -7.75 -0.85
CA PHE A 137 -8.30 -8.29 0.26
C PHE A 137 -9.78 -8.41 -0.11
N TRP A 138 -10.40 -9.50 0.33
CA TRP A 138 -11.85 -9.65 0.39
C TRP A 138 -12.21 -10.44 1.66
N GLY A 139 -13.47 -10.47 2.07
CA GLY A 139 -13.91 -11.22 3.25
C GLY A 139 -15.30 -11.84 3.08
N PRO A 140 -15.51 -13.08 3.54
CA PRO A 140 -16.80 -13.77 3.44
C PRO A 140 -17.89 -13.15 4.32
N THR A 141 -17.53 -12.37 5.35
CA THR A 141 -18.49 -11.57 6.14
C THR A 141 -19.19 -10.51 5.27
N MET A 142 -18.51 -10.00 4.25
CA MET A 142 -19.03 -9.04 3.28
C MET A 142 -18.84 -9.59 1.85
N PRO A 143 -19.70 -10.52 1.38
CA PRO A 143 -19.49 -11.21 0.10
C PRO A 143 -19.34 -10.29 -1.13
N SER A 144 -19.93 -9.09 -1.09
CA SER A 144 -19.77 -8.07 -2.14
C SER A 144 -18.31 -7.62 -2.31
N SER A 145 -17.47 -7.76 -1.28
CA SER A 145 -16.05 -7.44 -1.34
C SER A 145 -15.27 -8.34 -2.31
N LEU A 146 -15.80 -9.52 -2.67
CA LEU A 146 -15.19 -10.40 -3.67
C LEU A 146 -15.25 -9.79 -5.08
N ASP A 147 -16.40 -9.24 -5.47
CA ASP A 147 -16.55 -8.46 -6.71
C ASP A 147 -15.74 -7.15 -6.63
N GLY A 148 -15.69 -6.54 -5.44
CA GLY A 148 -14.80 -5.43 -5.14
C GLY A 148 -13.32 -5.74 -5.41
N ALA A 149 -12.84 -6.93 -5.04
CA ALA A 149 -11.46 -7.37 -5.24
C ALA A 149 -11.08 -7.41 -6.74
N VAL A 150 -11.99 -7.88 -7.60
CA VAL A 150 -11.77 -7.86 -9.06
C VAL A 150 -11.65 -6.42 -9.56
N LYS A 151 -12.57 -5.54 -9.15
CA LYS A 151 -12.53 -4.12 -9.54
C LYS A 151 -11.29 -3.40 -9.02
N TRP A 152 -10.79 -3.78 -7.83
CA TRP A 152 -9.54 -3.26 -7.29
C TRP A 152 -8.34 -3.67 -8.12
N LYS A 153 -8.30 -4.93 -8.55
CA LYS A 153 -7.27 -5.41 -9.46
C LYS A 153 -7.26 -4.60 -10.76
N GLU A 154 -8.42 -4.49 -11.42
CA GLU A 154 -8.58 -3.72 -12.66
C GLU A 154 -8.13 -2.27 -12.48
N ALA A 155 -8.61 -1.60 -11.43
CA ALA A 155 -8.26 -0.22 -11.13
C ALA A 155 -6.75 -0.03 -10.92
N VAL A 156 -6.09 -0.98 -10.24
CA VAL A 156 -4.63 -0.95 -10.08
C VAL A 156 -3.96 -1.13 -11.44
N GLN A 157 -4.35 -2.12 -12.24
CA GLN A 157 -3.79 -2.38 -13.57
C GLN A 157 -3.88 -1.14 -14.47
N GLU A 158 -5.03 -0.48 -14.53
CA GLU A 158 -5.23 0.75 -15.31
C GLU A 158 -4.31 1.91 -14.90
N ASN A 159 -3.83 1.90 -13.65
CA ASN A 159 -3.01 2.97 -13.09
C ASN A 159 -1.53 2.58 -12.94
N LEU A 160 -1.17 1.35 -13.27
CA LEU A 160 0.23 0.91 -13.29
C LEU A 160 0.99 1.65 -14.40
N PRO A 161 2.29 1.91 -14.23
CA PRO A 161 3.14 2.39 -15.31
C PRO A 161 3.26 1.31 -16.40
N SER A 162 3.13 1.70 -17.67
CA SER A 162 3.05 0.82 -18.87
C SER A 162 4.20 -0.19 -19.07
N ALA A 163 5.24 -0.16 -18.24
CA ALA A 163 6.37 -1.10 -18.28
C ALA A 163 6.15 -2.39 -17.47
N LYS A 164 5.05 -2.52 -16.72
CA LYS A 164 4.81 -3.66 -15.80
C LYS A 164 3.58 -4.53 -16.14
N ASP A 165 2.84 -4.22 -17.21
CA ASP A 165 1.47 -4.71 -17.38
C ASP A 165 1.33 -6.23 -17.62
N ASP A 166 2.33 -6.90 -18.18
CA ASP A 166 2.15 -8.28 -18.67
C ASP A 166 2.38 -9.35 -17.59
N HIS A 167 3.05 -9.04 -16.47
CA HIS A 167 3.43 -10.02 -15.43
C HIS A 167 3.27 -9.51 -13.99
N PHE A 168 2.46 -8.49 -13.76
CA PHE A 168 2.30 -7.92 -12.42
C PHE A 168 1.53 -8.89 -11.49
N PRO A 169 2.12 -9.35 -10.37
CA PRO A 169 1.48 -10.36 -9.53
C PRO A 169 0.41 -9.74 -8.62
N PHE A 170 -0.80 -10.29 -8.71
CA PHE A 170 -1.91 -10.03 -7.81
C PHE A 170 -2.19 -11.27 -6.96
N VAL A 171 -2.19 -11.13 -5.64
CA VAL A 171 -2.48 -12.22 -4.70
C VAL A 171 -3.77 -11.91 -3.96
N LEU A 172 -4.71 -12.84 -3.97
CA LEU A 172 -6.00 -12.68 -3.30
C LEU A 172 -5.90 -13.17 -1.84
N LEU A 173 -6.28 -12.34 -0.89
CA LEU A 173 -6.31 -12.71 0.52
C LEU A 173 -7.75 -12.69 1.03
N THR A 174 -8.23 -13.87 1.44
CA THR A 174 -9.52 -14.03 2.12
C THR A 174 -9.32 -13.72 3.61
N ASP A 175 -9.81 -12.57 4.06
CA ASP A 175 -9.93 -12.24 5.47
C ASP A 175 -11.12 -12.99 6.07
N ASN A 176 -10.85 -14.18 6.60
CA ASN A 176 -11.82 -15.01 7.30
C ASN A 176 -11.55 -15.06 8.81
N THR A 177 -11.14 -13.94 9.40
CA THR A 177 -10.86 -13.85 10.85
C THR A 177 -12.11 -14.06 11.71
N CYS A 178 -13.29 -13.85 11.15
CA CYS A 178 -14.58 -14.16 11.78
C CYS A 178 -14.99 -15.65 11.66
N SER A 179 -14.14 -16.51 11.07
CA SER A 179 -14.38 -17.96 10.91
C SER A 179 -15.71 -18.31 10.25
N VAL A 180 -16.11 -17.53 9.24
CA VAL A 180 -17.32 -17.79 8.45
C VAL A 180 -17.09 -19.01 7.55
N GLN A 181 -18.06 -19.92 7.51
CA GLN A 181 -18.01 -21.04 6.58
C GLN A 181 -18.43 -20.59 5.17
N TRP A 182 -17.43 -20.27 4.33
CA TRP A 182 -17.62 -19.76 2.96
C TRP A 182 -17.32 -20.78 1.86
N LEU A 183 -16.65 -21.89 2.21
CA LEU A 183 -16.46 -23.06 1.37
C LEU A 183 -17.48 -24.16 1.72
N GLY A 184 -18.09 -24.75 0.69
CA GLY A 184 -19.00 -25.88 0.82
C GLY A 184 -20.20 -25.78 -0.12
N GLU A 185 -21.00 -26.83 -0.13
CA GLU A 185 -22.24 -26.84 -0.91
C GLU A 185 -23.17 -25.69 -0.50
N ASN A 186 -23.68 -24.94 -1.48
CA ASN A 186 -24.50 -23.73 -1.29
C ASN A 186 -23.81 -22.59 -0.51
N LYS A 187 -22.47 -22.53 -0.48
CA LYS A 187 -21.70 -21.40 0.04
C LYS A 187 -21.19 -20.51 -1.10
N ILE A 188 -20.37 -19.50 -0.78
CA ILE A 188 -19.80 -18.56 -1.75
C ILE A 188 -19.03 -19.33 -2.83
N PHE A 189 -18.23 -20.30 -2.41
CA PHE A 189 -17.60 -21.26 -3.31
C PHE A 189 -17.92 -22.69 -2.86
N LYS A 190 -18.16 -23.56 -3.84
CA LYS A 190 -18.44 -24.98 -3.60
C LYS A 190 -17.28 -25.68 -2.91
N ASP A 191 -16.07 -25.44 -3.38
CA ASP A 191 -14.83 -26.07 -2.95
C ASP A 191 -13.62 -25.18 -3.31
N LYS A 192 -12.42 -25.65 -2.96
CA LYS A 192 -11.17 -24.94 -3.28
C LYS A 192 -10.91 -24.86 -4.78
N GLN A 193 -11.35 -25.85 -5.56
CA GLN A 193 -11.16 -25.85 -7.01
C GLN A 193 -11.96 -24.71 -7.66
N ALA A 194 -13.17 -24.44 -7.19
CA ALA A 194 -13.96 -23.30 -7.65
C ALA A 194 -13.26 -21.96 -7.33
N MET A 195 -12.59 -21.86 -6.19
CA MET A 195 -11.79 -20.69 -5.81
C MET A 195 -10.52 -20.55 -6.66
N ASP A 196 -9.85 -21.66 -6.96
CA ASP A 196 -8.70 -21.69 -7.88
C ASP A 196 -9.12 -21.23 -9.29
N SER A 197 -10.23 -21.74 -9.81
CA SER A 197 -10.79 -21.31 -11.09
C SER A 197 -11.17 -19.83 -11.10
N PHE A 198 -11.70 -19.29 -10.00
CA PHE A 198 -11.96 -17.86 -9.88
C PHE A 198 -10.67 -17.04 -9.94
N CYS A 199 -9.61 -17.49 -9.27
CA CYS A 199 -8.31 -16.81 -9.32
C CYS A 199 -7.74 -16.82 -10.74
N GLU A 200 -7.76 -17.97 -11.42
CA GLU A 200 -7.30 -18.10 -12.81
C GLU A 200 -8.08 -17.19 -13.76
N GLN A 201 -9.41 -17.24 -13.72
CA GLN A 201 -10.29 -16.43 -14.58
C GLN A 201 -10.11 -14.92 -14.37
N ASN A 202 -9.88 -14.51 -13.13
CA ASN A 202 -9.69 -13.09 -12.79
C ASN A 202 -8.21 -12.70 -12.74
N GLY A 203 -7.28 -13.56 -13.18
CA GLY A 203 -5.83 -13.29 -13.24
C GLY A 203 -5.18 -12.96 -11.89
N PHE A 204 -5.64 -13.59 -10.82
CA PHE A 204 -4.90 -13.66 -9.55
C PHE A 204 -3.92 -14.82 -9.62
N LEU A 205 -2.70 -14.58 -9.13
CA LEU A 205 -1.62 -15.58 -9.09
C LEU A 205 -2.00 -16.77 -8.21
N THR A 206 -2.54 -16.48 -7.03
CA THR A 206 -2.89 -17.47 -6.00
C THR A 206 -3.77 -16.80 -4.94
N TRP A 207 -4.29 -17.61 -4.02
CA TRP A 207 -5.08 -17.12 -2.90
C TRP A 207 -4.67 -17.76 -1.57
N PHE A 208 -4.92 -17.03 -0.49
CA PHE A 208 -4.72 -17.51 0.87
C PHE A 208 -5.92 -17.19 1.74
N GLU A 209 -6.22 -18.05 2.69
CA GLU A 209 -7.24 -17.82 3.72
C GLU A 209 -6.57 -17.50 5.05
N MET A 210 -6.96 -16.36 5.62
CA MET A 210 -6.51 -15.90 6.91
C MET A 210 -7.61 -16.10 7.95
N LEU A 211 -7.44 -17.11 8.80
CA LEU A 211 -8.35 -17.41 9.92
C LEU A 211 -7.97 -16.66 11.20
N GLU A 212 -6.69 -16.34 11.34
CA GLU A 212 -6.14 -15.59 12.46
C GLU A 212 -4.98 -14.74 11.94
N SER A 213 -4.71 -13.65 12.64
CA SER A 213 -3.46 -12.92 12.48
C SER A 213 -2.89 -12.56 13.85
N SER A 214 -1.62 -12.90 14.05
CA SER A 214 -0.85 -12.57 15.26
C SER A 214 0.52 -12.00 14.90
N GLU A 215 0.92 -11.00 15.67
CA GLU A 215 2.25 -10.40 15.70
C GLU A 215 3.36 -11.41 16.02
N ARG A 216 3.04 -12.49 16.76
CA ARG A 216 4.03 -13.50 17.16
C ARG A 216 4.55 -14.31 15.97
N LEU A 217 3.70 -14.45 14.95
CA LEU A 217 4.07 -15.16 13.73
C LEU A 217 4.91 -14.28 12.80
N GLY A 218 4.79 -12.95 12.90
CA GLY A 218 5.56 -12.03 12.05
C GLY A 218 5.40 -12.37 10.57
N GLU A 219 6.52 -12.59 9.89
CA GLU A 219 6.58 -12.99 8.49
C GLU A 219 6.03 -14.39 8.22
N ASP A 220 5.99 -15.29 9.21
CA ASP A 220 5.46 -16.65 9.04
C ASP A 220 3.92 -16.69 9.00
N ASN A 221 3.27 -15.54 9.21
CA ASN A 221 1.83 -15.40 9.15
C ASN A 221 1.32 -15.59 7.69
N VAL A 222 0.01 -15.83 7.52
CA VAL A 222 -0.63 -16.02 6.22
C VAL A 222 -0.37 -14.83 5.28
N PHE A 223 -0.45 -13.60 5.81
CA PHE A 223 -0.11 -12.41 5.05
C PHE A 223 1.34 -12.40 4.56
N GLY A 224 2.28 -12.90 5.37
CA GLY A 224 3.68 -13.02 4.96
C GLY A 224 3.89 -14.03 3.84
N ARG A 225 3.18 -15.16 3.85
CA ARG A 225 3.16 -16.10 2.70
C ARG A 225 2.63 -15.47 1.42
N ALA A 226 1.61 -14.61 1.52
CA ALA A 226 1.10 -13.83 0.40
C ALA A 226 2.17 -12.86 -0.13
N VAL A 227 2.85 -12.13 0.76
CA VAL A 227 3.98 -11.26 0.42
C VAL A 227 5.11 -12.04 -0.25
N ASP A 228 5.50 -13.19 0.30
CA ASP A 228 6.57 -14.02 -0.24
C ASP A 228 6.29 -14.51 -1.66
N SER A 229 5.03 -14.83 -1.96
CA SER A 229 4.64 -15.23 -3.32
C SER A 229 4.88 -14.11 -4.35
N ILE A 230 4.67 -12.85 -3.97
CA ILE A 230 5.00 -11.68 -4.79
C ILE A 230 6.52 -11.50 -4.92
N VAL A 231 7.23 -11.54 -3.79
CA VAL A 231 8.67 -11.25 -3.75
C VAL A 231 9.50 -12.32 -4.47
N ASN A 232 9.07 -13.58 -4.44
CA ASN A 232 9.77 -14.68 -5.11
C ASN A 232 9.63 -14.64 -6.63
N ILE A 233 8.51 -14.13 -7.15
CA ILE A 233 8.35 -13.86 -8.59
C ILE A 233 9.34 -12.80 -9.04
N GLU A 234 9.44 -11.68 -8.32
CA GLU A 234 10.37 -10.61 -8.66
C GLU A 234 11.84 -11.09 -8.68
N LYS A 235 12.22 -12.03 -7.80
CA LYS A 235 13.56 -12.66 -7.81
C LYS A 235 13.81 -13.54 -9.04
N SER A 236 12.76 -14.07 -9.67
CA SER A 236 12.87 -14.97 -10.82
C SER A 236 13.06 -14.21 -12.14
N PHE A 237 12.83 -12.89 -12.13
CA PHE A 237 12.99 -11.99 -13.27
C PHE A 237 14.30 -11.17 -13.23
N ILE A 238 15.20 -11.45 -12.29
CA ILE A 238 16.55 -10.85 -12.15
C ILE A 238 17.59 -11.95 -12.26
#